data_AF-A0A142Y647-F1
#
_entry.id   AF-A0A142Y647-F1
#
_cell.length_a   1.000
_cell.length_b   1.000
_cell.length_c   1.000
_cell.angle_alpha   90.00
_cell.angle_beta   90.00
_cell.angle_gamma   90.00
#
_symmetry.space_group_name_H-M   'P 1'
#
loop_
_entity.id
_entity.type
_entity.pdbx_description
1 polymer ?
#
loop_
_entity_poly.entity_id
_entity_poly.type
_entity_poly.pdbx_seq_one_letter_code
_entity_poly.pdbx_strand_id
1 'polypeptide(L)'
;MSLQQFSTAHQYRNAPAQQIIELTKARIDARAVGPRNLNDDDKMFGPANNGIILAISHRDPAIAGLIFIEVYEHALAYQEKNNCQIHKGSITFNIGIARIRSADFTSAIHFFELAQEETRLTTGKKTWNIFLNQELFDTNFWDTLDLAEEKYPLTLHNDLWGVPYSKDAGKKSWRKLSGPSKLLYIVSAARRIHLRHLVDSSHWQESNSIRIEYWNLIADLARLLETEVYRKADIATPKPWQLKSLLKQGFAATQRGDISTLIDGYMNARNVHNTATFNMYYPAIKADIENAGLTKIERIAHAAHLLYVTRNQVQHHVDRRLILYKNIEEAKFTSDVLLSLCRLSAWAKKA
;
A
#
# COMPACT_ATOMS: atom_id res chain seq x y z
N MET A 1 8.22 -1.28 -36.88
CA MET A 1 6.99 -2.07 -36.70
C MET A 1 5.80 -1.16 -36.99
N SER A 2 4.98 -1.45 -38.00
CA SER A 2 3.89 -0.57 -38.43
C SER A 2 2.66 -0.72 -37.52
N LEU A 3 1.78 0.29 -37.47
CA LEU A 3 0.53 0.26 -36.71
C LEU A 3 -0.37 -0.95 -37.08
N GLN A 4 -0.34 -1.38 -38.34
CA GLN A 4 -1.04 -2.58 -38.81
C GLN A 4 -0.47 -3.88 -38.21
N GLN A 5 0.85 -3.99 -38.04
CA GLN A 5 1.49 -5.14 -37.40
C GLN A 5 1.17 -5.22 -35.89
N PHE A 6 0.99 -4.07 -35.23
CA PHE A 6 0.47 -4.00 -33.86
C PHE A 6 -0.96 -4.52 -33.74
N SER A 7 -1.84 -4.14 -34.68
CA SER A 7 -3.24 -4.57 -34.71
C SER A 7 -3.41 -6.08 -34.91
N THR A 8 -2.64 -6.68 -35.82
CA THR A 8 -2.70 -8.13 -36.07
C THR A 8 -2.16 -8.92 -34.87
N ALA A 9 -1.03 -8.50 -34.29
CA ALA A 9 -0.49 -9.14 -33.08
C ALA A 9 -1.45 -9.06 -31.88
N HIS A 10 -2.23 -7.98 -31.76
CA HIS A 10 -3.25 -7.83 -30.72
C HIS A 10 -4.45 -8.75 -30.94
N GLN A 11 -4.87 -8.98 -32.19
CA GLN A 11 -5.97 -9.91 -32.52
C GLN A 11 -5.60 -11.36 -32.22
N TYR A 12 -4.38 -11.80 -32.54
CA TYR A 12 -3.91 -13.16 -32.25
C TYR A 12 -3.74 -13.44 -30.75
N ARG A 13 -3.38 -12.43 -29.93
CA ARG A 13 -3.29 -12.56 -28.48
C ARG A 13 -4.64 -12.65 -27.77
N ASN A 14 -5.70 -12.11 -28.38
CA ASN A 14 -7.04 -12.07 -27.79
C ASN A 14 -7.88 -13.32 -28.08
N ALA A 15 -7.57 -14.10 -29.13
CA ALA A 15 -8.36 -15.28 -29.48
C ALA A 15 -8.47 -16.32 -28.34
N PRO A 16 -7.39 -16.64 -27.59
CA PRO A 16 -7.49 -17.51 -26.41
C PRO A 16 -8.34 -16.91 -25.29
N ALA A 17 -8.26 -15.58 -25.09
CA ALA A 17 -9.06 -14.90 -24.08
C ALA A 17 -10.56 -14.94 -24.42
N GLN A 18 -10.92 -14.73 -25.70
CA GLN A 18 -12.31 -14.83 -26.14
C GLN A 18 -12.88 -16.23 -25.90
N GLN A 19 -12.12 -17.29 -26.20
CA GLN A 19 -12.56 -18.66 -25.95
C GLN A 19 -12.82 -18.91 -24.46
N ILE A 20 -11.95 -18.38 -23.58
CA ILE A 20 -12.12 -18.47 -22.12
C ILE A 20 -13.39 -17.73 -21.67
N ILE A 21 -13.61 -16.53 -22.21
CA ILE A 21 -14.79 -15.70 -21.92
C ILE A 21 -16.06 -16.45 -22.33
N GLU A 22 -16.16 -16.90 -23.58
CA GLU A 22 -17.36 -17.60 -24.08
C GLU A 22 -17.62 -18.91 -23.32
N LEU A 23 -16.57 -19.67 -23.02
CA LEU A 23 -16.70 -20.89 -22.21
C LEU A 23 -17.24 -20.58 -20.80
N THR A 24 -16.80 -19.48 -20.19
CA THR A 24 -17.28 -19.08 -18.86
C THR A 24 -18.70 -18.55 -18.92
N LYS A 25 -19.06 -17.73 -19.93
CA LYS A 25 -20.43 -17.25 -20.17
C LYS A 25 -21.41 -18.41 -20.34
N ALA A 26 -21.05 -19.42 -21.14
CA ALA A 26 -21.86 -20.63 -21.30
C ALA A 26 -22.09 -21.40 -19.98
N ARG A 27 -21.08 -21.43 -19.09
CA ARG A 27 -21.23 -22.04 -17.76
C ARG A 27 -22.14 -21.22 -16.84
N ILE A 28 -22.10 -19.88 -16.94
CA ILE A 28 -23.01 -18.99 -16.22
C ILE A 28 -24.44 -19.22 -16.69
N ASP A 29 -24.67 -19.29 -18.00
CA ASP A 29 -26.00 -19.50 -18.57
C ASP A 29 -26.59 -20.88 -18.19
N ALA A 30 -25.73 -21.89 -18.05
CA ALA A 30 -26.11 -23.24 -17.61
C ALA A 30 -26.26 -23.39 -16.09
N ARG A 31 -25.91 -22.37 -15.30
CA ARG A 31 -26.04 -22.41 -13.84
C ARG A 31 -27.51 -22.54 -13.45
N ALA A 32 -27.80 -23.34 -12.43
CA ALA A 32 -29.15 -23.38 -11.86
C ALA A 32 -29.50 -22.04 -11.18
N VAL A 33 -30.75 -21.59 -11.37
CA VAL A 33 -31.29 -20.41 -10.69
C VAL A 33 -31.41 -20.71 -9.20
N GLY A 34 -30.89 -19.83 -8.36
CA GLY A 34 -30.89 -20.05 -6.92
C GLY A 34 -29.98 -19.09 -6.15
N PRO A 35 -29.84 -19.30 -4.84
CA PRO A 35 -28.96 -18.50 -3.99
C PRO A 35 -27.49 -18.68 -4.36
N ARG A 36 -26.64 -17.84 -3.77
CA ARG A 36 -25.17 -17.94 -3.91
C ARG A 36 -24.69 -19.27 -3.37
N ASN A 37 -23.74 -19.90 -4.05
CA ASN A 37 -23.09 -21.13 -3.59
C ASN A 37 -21.59 -21.04 -3.92
N LEU A 38 -20.77 -20.91 -2.89
CA LEU A 38 -19.32 -20.75 -3.02
C LEU A 38 -18.70 -21.81 -3.93
N ASN A 39 -18.98 -23.10 -3.68
CA ASN A 39 -18.30 -24.20 -4.36
C ASN A 39 -18.73 -24.33 -5.83
N ASP A 40 -20.02 -24.17 -6.12
CA ASP A 40 -20.54 -24.34 -7.47
C ASP A 40 -20.27 -23.10 -8.33
N ASP A 41 -20.41 -21.91 -7.74
CA ASP A 41 -20.12 -20.65 -8.43
C ASP A 41 -18.61 -20.52 -8.75
N ASP A 42 -17.72 -20.95 -7.85
CA ASP A 42 -16.27 -20.94 -8.12
C ASP A 42 -15.86 -21.90 -9.25
N LYS A 43 -16.48 -23.08 -9.35
CA LYS A 43 -16.25 -24.03 -10.46
C LYS A 43 -16.71 -23.47 -11.80
N MET A 44 -17.82 -22.73 -11.79
CA MET A 44 -18.35 -22.05 -12.97
C MET A 44 -17.35 -21.01 -13.49
N PHE A 45 -16.75 -20.22 -12.61
CA PHE A 45 -15.69 -19.25 -12.95
C PHE A 45 -14.31 -19.88 -13.21
N GLY A 46 -14.15 -21.20 -13.06
CA GLY A 46 -12.88 -21.91 -13.23
C GLY A 46 -12.09 -21.55 -14.51
N PRO A 47 -12.69 -21.52 -15.71
CA PRO A 47 -11.97 -21.14 -16.92
C PRO A 47 -11.45 -19.71 -16.87
N ALA A 48 -12.27 -18.74 -16.45
CA ALA A 48 -11.86 -17.34 -16.30
C ALA A 48 -10.76 -17.18 -15.24
N ASN A 49 -10.87 -17.84 -14.10
CA ASN A 49 -9.85 -17.84 -13.05
C ASN A 49 -8.49 -18.35 -13.58
N ASN A 50 -8.49 -19.48 -14.27
CA ASN A 50 -7.28 -20.03 -14.90
C ASN A 50 -6.71 -19.08 -15.96
N GLY A 51 -7.59 -18.48 -16.77
CA GLY A 51 -7.21 -17.48 -17.78
C GLY A 51 -6.53 -16.25 -17.17
N ILE A 52 -7.08 -15.71 -16.09
CA ILE A 52 -6.49 -14.58 -15.36
C ILE A 52 -5.14 -14.97 -14.77
N ILE A 53 -5.02 -16.14 -14.14
CA ILE A 53 -3.75 -16.63 -13.56
C ILE A 53 -2.69 -16.79 -14.66
N LEU A 54 -3.05 -17.36 -15.81
CA LEU A 54 -2.16 -17.48 -16.95
C LEU A 54 -1.72 -16.11 -17.47
N ALA A 55 -2.65 -15.16 -17.59
CA ALA A 55 -2.34 -13.79 -17.99
C ALA A 55 -1.37 -13.10 -17.01
N ILE A 56 -1.55 -13.30 -15.70
CA ILE A 56 -0.61 -12.84 -14.67
C ILE A 56 0.78 -13.45 -14.89
N SER A 57 0.87 -14.77 -15.13
CA SER A 57 2.14 -15.46 -15.33
C SER A 57 2.90 -14.95 -16.58
N HIS A 58 2.16 -14.53 -17.60
CA HIS A 58 2.71 -13.92 -18.82
C HIS A 58 2.92 -12.40 -18.73
N ARG A 59 2.65 -11.79 -17.56
CA ARG A 59 2.75 -10.34 -17.32
C ARG A 59 1.86 -9.52 -18.27
N ASP A 60 0.69 -10.04 -18.60
CA ASP A 60 -0.31 -9.38 -19.45
C ASP A 60 -1.58 -9.05 -18.65
N PRO A 61 -1.56 -7.98 -17.84
CA PRO A 61 -2.71 -7.61 -17.03
C PRO A 61 -3.89 -7.06 -17.84
N ALA A 62 -3.66 -6.66 -19.10
CA ALA A 62 -4.74 -6.22 -19.97
C ALA A 62 -5.67 -7.39 -20.32
N ILE A 63 -5.10 -8.56 -20.63
CA ILE A 63 -5.89 -9.79 -20.86
C ILE A 63 -6.64 -10.22 -19.59
N ALA A 64 -6.00 -10.15 -18.42
CA ALA A 64 -6.67 -10.44 -17.16
C ALA A 64 -7.88 -9.50 -16.93
N GLY A 65 -7.70 -8.21 -17.22
CA GLY A 65 -8.77 -7.20 -17.15
C GLY A 65 -9.92 -7.47 -18.12
N LEU A 66 -9.61 -7.82 -19.37
CA LEU A 66 -10.62 -8.15 -20.38
C LEU A 66 -11.48 -9.35 -19.96
N ILE A 67 -10.83 -10.45 -19.56
CA ILE A 67 -11.54 -11.65 -19.10
C ILE A 67 -12.44 -11.31 -17.90
N PHE A 68 -11.93 -10.56 -16.93
CA PHE A 68 -12.70 -10.18 -15.76
C PHE A 68 -13.94 -9.35 -16.12
N ILE A 69 -13.78 -8.27 -16.89
CA ILE A 69 -14.88 -7.34 -17.21
C ILE A 69 -16.02 -8.09 -17.92
N GLU A 70 -15.69 -8.79 -19.01
CA GLU A 70 -16.68 -9.50 -19.84
C GLU A 70 -17.45 -10.57 -19.06
N VAL A 71 -16.77 -11.30 -18.19
CA VAL A 71 -17.37 -12.37 -17.40
C VAL A 71 -18.16 -11.82 -16.21
N TYR A 72 -17.64 -10.78 -15.55
CA TYR A 72 -18.30 -10.16 -14.39
C TYR A 72 -19.59 -9.45 -14.80
N GLU A 73 -19.58 -8.69 -15.90
CA GLU A 73 -20.76 -8.04 -16.47
C GLU A 73 -21.83 -9.06 -16.88
N HIS A 74 -21.42 -10.16 -17.54
CA HIS A 74 -22.34 -11.23 -17.90
C HIS A 74 -22.98 -11.89 -16.68
N ALA A 75 -22.20 -12.14 -15.62
CA ALA A 75 -22.72 -12.67 -14.36
C ALA A 75 -23.75 -11.73 -13.71
N LEU A 76 -23.51 -10.41 -13.74
CA LEU A 76 -24.47 -9.42 -13.23
C LEU A 76 -25.77 -9.42 -14.05
N ALA A 77 -25.67 -9.42 -15.38
CA ALA A 77 -26.82 -9.47 -16.27
C ALA A 77 -27.65 -10.75 -16.07
N TYR A 78 -26.97 -11.89 -15.88
CA TYR A 78 -27.63 -13.17 -15.56
C TYR A 78 -28.39 -13.09 -14.23
N GLN A 79 -27.79 -12.51 -13.18
CA GLN A 79 -28.43 -12.35 -11.87
C GLN A 79 -29.69 -11.49 -11.96
N GLU A 80 -29.63 -10.39 -12.69
CA GLU A 80 -30.77 -9.48 -12.91
C GLU A 80 -31.89 -10.18 -13.67
N LYS A 81 -31.57 -10.78 -14.83
CA LYS A 81 -32.54 -11.47 -15.70
C LYS A 81 -33.28 -12.60 -14.98
N ASN A 82 -32.58 -13.37 -14.15
CA ASN A 82 -33.13 -14.57 -13.51
C ASN A 82 -33.51 -14.35 -12.03
N ASN A 83 -33.42 -13.12 -11.53
CA ASN A 83 -33.66 -12.76 -10.13
C ASN A 83 -32.96 -13.69 -9.13
N CYS A 84 -31.63 -13.87 -9.31
CA CYS A 84 -30.84 -14.81 -8.51
C CYS A 84 -29.54 -14.21 -8.00
N GLN A 85 -28.78 -15.00 -7.23
CA GLN A 85 -27.52 -14.54 -6.67
C GLN A 85 -26.35 -15.46 -7.00
N ILE A 86 -25.21 -14.87 -7.37
CA ILE A 86 -23.96 -15.58 -7.71
C ILE A 86 -22.82 -15.07 -6.83
N HIS A 87 -22.05 -15.98 -6.24
CA HIS A 87 -20.78 -15.69 -5.60
C HIS A 87 -19.68 -15.47 -6.65
N LYS A 88 -19.04 -14.30 -6.64
CA LYS A 88 -18.01 -13.85 -7.60
C LYS A 88 -16.66 -13.60 -6.90
N GLY A 89 -16.46 -14.17 -5.71
CA GLY A 89 -15.29 -13.89 -4.87
C GLY A 89 -13.97 -14.36 -5.49
N SER A 90 -13.94 -15.54 -6.12
CA SER A 90 -12.71 -16.06 -6.74
C SER A 90 -12.22 -15.21 -7.91
N ILE A 91 -13.11 -14.80 -8.81
CA ILE A 91 -12.74 -13.99 -9.98
C ILE A 91 -12.35 -12.56 -9.58
N THR A 92 -13.01 -11.98 -8.57
CA THR A 92 -12.66 -10.66 -8.02
C THR A 92 -11.32 -10.71 -7.27
N PHE A 93 -11.03 -11.80 -6.55
CA PHE A 93 -9.74 -12.00 -5.92
C PHE A 93 -8.58 -12.07 -6.94
N ASN A 94 -8.76 -12.86 -8.00
CA ASN A 94 -7.73 -13.06 -9.03
C ASN A 94 -7.44 -11.78 -9.83
N ILE A 95 -8.45 -10.97 -10.16
CA ILE A 95 -8.18 -9.66 -10.77
C ILE A 95 -7.47 -8.73 -9.78
N GLY A 96 -7.75 -8.82 -8.48
CA GLY A 96 -7.00 -8.12 -7.43
C GLY A 96 -5.50 -8.44 -7.45
N ILE A 97 -5.15 -9.72 -7.61
CA ILE A 97 -3.75 -10.15 -7.80
C ILE A 97 -3.15 -9.53 -9.07
N ALA A 98 -3.87 -9.58 -10.20
CA ALA A 98 -3.38 -8.99 -11.45
C ALA A 98 -3.08 -7.49 -11.30
N ARG A 99 -3.94 -6.75 -10.58
CA ARG A 99 -3.74 -5.33 -10.28
C ARG A 99 -2.52 -5.08 -9.39
N ILE A 100 -2.30 -5.90 -8.34
CA ILE A 100 -1.06 -5.85 -7.54
C ILE A 100 0.16 -6.01 -8.44
N ARG A 101 0.18 -7.03 -9.31
CA ARG A 101 1.33 -7.34 -10.18
C ARG A 101 1.59 -6.26 -11.22
N SER A 102 0.59 -5.42 -11.50
CA SER A 102 0.67 -4.28 -12.41
C SER A 102 0.98 -2.96 -11.71
N ALA A 103 1.23 -2.98 -10.40
CA ALA A 103 1.41 -1.81 -9.55
C ALA A 103 0.18 -0.87 -9.46
N ASP A 104 -1.01 -1.37 -9.83
CA ASP A 104 -2.29 -0.67 -9.65
C ASP A 104 -2.86 -0.99 -8.26
N PHE A 105 -2.20 -0.47 -7.22
CA PHE A 105 -2.45 -0.85 -5.84
C PHE A 105 -3.84 -0.43 -5.35
N THR A 106 -4.35 0.73 -5.76
CA THR A 106 -5.68 1.19 -5.36
C THR A 106 -6.76 0.24 -5.89
N SER A 107 -6.71 -0.10 -7.18
CA SER A 107 -7.67 -1.05 -7.75
C SER A 107 -7.50 -2.45 -7.18
N ALA A 108 -6.28 -2.88 -6.87
CA ALA A 108 -6.06 -4.15 -6.19
C ALA A 108 -6.80 -4.24 -4.85
N ILE A 109 -6.64 -3.22 -4.00
CA ILE A 109 -7.32 -3.17 -2.69
C ILE A 109 -8.83 -3.20 -2.86
N HIS A 110 -9.37 -2.40 -3.79
CA HIS A 110 -10.79 -2.40 -4.11
C HIS A 110 -11.31 -3.82 -4.45
N PHE A 111 -10.60 -4.55 -5.31
CA PHE A 111 -11.00 -5.90 -5.69
C PHE A 111 -10.86 -6.93 -4.56
N PHE A 112 -9.89 -6.79 -3.65
CA PHE A 112 -9.84 -7.61 -2.45
C PHE A 112 -10.99 -7.32 -1.48
N GLU A 113 -11.37 -6.05 -1.32
CA GLU A 113 -12.55 -5.68 -0.52
C GLU A 113 -13.83 -6.24 -1.13
N LEU A 114 -13.96 -6.20 -2.46
CA LEU A 114 -15.07 -6.80 -3.18
C LEU A 114 -15.11 -8.33 -2.99
N ALA A 115 -13.98 -9.02 -3.16
CA ALA A 115 -13.87 -10.46 -2.91
C ALA A 115 -14.22 -10.84 -1.47
N GLN A 116 -13.85 -9.99 -0.51
CA GLN A 116 -14.23 -10.15 0.89
C GLN A 116 -15.73 -10.05 1.10
N GLU A 117 -16.37 -9.04 0.50
CA GLU A 117 -17.80 -8.86 0.66
C GLU A 117 -18.60 -9.98 -0.01
N GLU A 118 -18.18 -10.42 -1.20
CA GLU A 118 -18.73 -11.60 -1.88
C GLU A 118 -18.70 -12.86 -0.99
N THR A 119 -17.59 -13.06 -0.28
CA THR A 119 -17.41 -14.19 0.65
C THR A 119 -18.28 -14.04 1.90
N ARG A 120 -18.37 -12.84 2.48
CA ARG A 120 -19.21 -12.57 3.66
C ARG A 120 -20.69 -12.78 3.37
N LEU A 121 -21.16 -12.29 2.24
CA LEU A 121 -22.55 -12.44 1.82
C LEU A 121 -22.92 -13.90 1.55
N THR A 122 -21.96 -14.72 1.09
CA THR A 122 -22.21 -16.14 0.78
C THR A 122 -22.12 -17.03 2.01
N THR A 123 -21.18 -16.75 2.92
CA THR A 123 -20.93 -17.59 4.11
C THR A 123 -21.67 -17.12 5.37
N GLY A 124 -22.22 -15.90 5.37
CA GLY A 124 -22.79 -15.25 6.55
C GLY A 124 -21.75 -14.79 7.59
N LYS A 125 -20.45 -15.07 7.38
CA LYS A 125 -19.37 -14.77 8.34
C LYS A 125 -18.93 -13.30 8.24
N LYS A 126 -19.71 -12.39 8.83
CA LYS A 126 -19.45 -10.93 8.81
C LYS A 126 -18.04 -10.51 9.29
N THR A 127 -17.39 -11.32 10.13
CA THR A 127 -16.05 -11.05 10.66
C THR A 127 -14.91 -11.58 9.78
N TRP A 128 -15.21 -12.35 8.72
CA TRP A 128 -14.19 -12.86 7.80
C TRP A 128 -13.44 -11.70 7.15
N ASN A 129 -12.11 -11.77 7.10
CA ASN A 129 -11.27 -10.68 6.62
C ASN A 129 -10.17 -11.21 5.69
N ILE A 130 -10.18 -10.75 4.44
CA ILE A 130 -9.24 -11.21 3.42
C ILE A 130 -7.79 -10.88 3.79
N PHE A 131 -7.55 -9.72 4.40
CA PHE A 131 -6.23 -9.25 4.79
C PHE A 131 -5.63 -10.02 5.98
N LEU A 132 -6.42 -10.90 6.61
CA LEU A 132 -5.96 -11.83 7.64
C LEU A 132 -5.83 -13.27 7.13
N ASN A 133 -6.24 -13.54 5.89
CA ASN A 133 -6.24 -14.88 5.32
C ASN A 133 -4.83 -15.25 4.84
N GLN A 134 -4.30 -16.36 5.38
CA GLN A 134 -2.95 -16.83 5.12
C GLN A 134 -2.76 -17.36 3.68
N GLU A 135 -3.75 -18.08 3.16
CA GLU A 135 -3.67 -18.74 1.86
C GLU A 135 -3.91 -17.76 0.71
N LEU A 136 -4.65 -16.68 0.97
CA LEU A 136 -5.03 -15.70 -0.04
C LEU A 136 -4.10 -14.48 -0.02
N PHE A 137 -4.27 -13.60 0.96
CA PHE A 137 -3.61 -12.29 0.94
C PHE A 137 -2.14 -12.36 1.36
N ASP A 138 -1.82 -13.18 2.36
CA ASP A 138 -0.45 -13.37 2.84
C ASP A 138 0.50 -13.84 1.74
N THR A 139 0.16 -14.91 1.04
CA THR A 139 1.00 -15.44 -0.05
C THR A 139 1.16 -14.46 -1.21
N ASN A 140 0.14 -13.67 -1.51
CA ASN A 140 0.18 -12.77 -2.66
C ASN A 140 0.83 -11.42 -2.35
N PHE A 141 0.63 -10.89 -1.14
CA PHE A 141 1.15 -9.58 -0.73
C PHE A 141 2.35 -9.70 0.21
N TRP A 142 2.17 -10.34 1.37
CA TRP A 142 3.19 -10.31 2.43
C TRP A 142 4.43 -11.14 2.08
N ASP A 143 4.29 -12.30 1.42
CA ASP A 143 5.44 -13.08 0.97
C ASP A 143 6.19 -12.38 -0.17
N THR A 144 5.45 -11.71 -1.07
CA THR A 144 6.06 -10.86 -2.11
C THR A 144 6.82 -9.68 -1.48
N LEU A 145 6.29 -9.10 -0.41
CA LEU A 145 6.96 -8.03 0.33
C LEU A 145 8.31 -8.51 0.86
N ASP A 146 8.36 -9.67 1.52
CA ASP A 146 9.61 -10.25 2.04
C ASP A 146 10.65 -10.47 0.93
N LEU A 147 10.25 -11.11 -0.16
CA LEU A 147 11.14 -11.33 -1.31
C LEU A 147 11.65 -10.00 -1.89
N ALA A 148 10.82 -8.96 -1.91
CA ALA A 148 11.24 -7.65 -2.38
C ALA A 148 12.20 -6.94 -1.41
N GLU A 149 12.04 -7.14 -0.10
CA GLU A 149 12.93 -6.58 0.93
C GLU A 149 14.33 -7.20 0.90
N GLU A 150 14.51 -8.40 0.34
CA GLU A 150 15.85 -8.95 0.05
C GLU A 150 16.61 -8.07 -0.96
N LYS A 151 15.89 -7.46 -1.91
CA LYS A 151 16.48 -6.61 -2.96
C LYS A 151 16.49 -5.13 -2.58
N TYR A 152 15.46 -4.66 -1.89
CA TYR A 152 15.26 -3.25 -1.54
C TYR A 152 15.08 -3.07 -0.02
N PRO A 153 16.09 -3.43 0.79
CA PRO A 153 15.93 -3.52 2.23
C PRO A 153 15.57 -2.19 2.86
N LEU A 154 14.59 -2.19 3.77
CA LEU A 154 14.30 -1.08 4.68
C LEU A 154 15.30 -1.06 5.85
N THR A 155 16.57 -0.73 5.55
CA THR A 155 17.68 -0.76 6.52
C THR A 155 17.41 0.12 7.76
N LEU A 156 16.81 1.30 7.55
CA LEU A 156 16.46 2.23 8.63
C LEU A 156 15.52 1.63 9.68
N HIS A 157 14.70 0.65 9.34
CA HIS A 157 13.87 -0.03 10.32
C HIS A 157 14.72 -0.81 11.33
N ASN A 158 15.77 -1.49 10.85
CA ASN A 158 16.70 -2.19 11.73
C ASN A 158 17.51 -1.22 12.58
N ASP A 159 17.99 -0.15 11.97
CA ASP A 159 18.77 0.87 12.67
C ASP A 159 17.99 1.52 13.82
N LEU A 160 16.76 1.94 13.55
CA LEU A 160 15.91 2.58 14.54
C LEU A 160 15.43 1.56 15.58
N TRP A 161 15.00 0.37 15.15
CA TRP A 161 14.23 -0.54 16.01
C TRP A 161 14.99 -1.77 16.50
N GLY A 162 16.19 -2.03 15.99
CA GLY A 162 17.02 -3.20 16.29
C GLY A 162 16.49 -4.51 15.75
N VAL A 163 15.57 -4.47 14.78
CA VAL A 163 15.05 -5.67 14.09
C VAL A 163 14.86 -5.35 12.61
N PRO A 164 15.19 -6.29 11.69
CA PRO A 164 14.96 -6.09 10.27
C PRO A 164 13.47 -5.94 9.99
N TYR A 165 13.17 -5.22 8.90
CA TYR A 165 11.82 -5.21 8.37
C TYR A 165 11.57 -6.52 7.61
N SER A 166 10.40 -7.10 7.82
CA SER A 166 9.95 -8.37 7.24
C SER A 166 8.43 -8.43 7.23
N LYS A 167 7.84 -9.47 6.64
CA LYS A 167 6.41 -9.81 6.69
C LYS A 167 5.90 -9.80 8.11
N ASP A 168 6.61 -10.42 9.04
CA ASP A 168 6.19 -10.50 10.43
C ASP A 168 6.21 -9.13 11.11
N ALA A 169 7.27 -8.34 10.87
CA ALA A 169 7.36 -6.97 11.37
C ALA A 169 6.26 -6.07 10.77
N GLY A 170 6.02 -6.19 9.46
CA GLY A 170 4.99 -5.47 8.71
C GLY A 170 3.58 -5.82 9.19
N LYS A 171 3.26 -7.11 9.33
CA LYS A 171 1.98 -7.59 9.89
C LYS A 171 1.78 -7.13 11.32
N LYS A 172 2.83 -7.15 12.15
CA LYS A 172 2.76 -6.66 13.53
C LYS A 172 2.43 -5.18 13.59
N SER A 173 3.05 -4.37 12.72
CA SER A 173 2.76 -2.94 12.59
C SER A 173 1.34 -2.72 12.08
N TRP A 174 0.97 -3.36 10.98
CA TRP A 174 -0.34 -3.27 10.34
C TRP A 174 -1.50 -3.62 11.29
N ARG A 175 -1.36 -4.67 12.12
CA ARG A 175 -2.40 -5.09 13.08
C ARG A 175 -2.74 -4.01 14.11
N LYS A 176 -1.84 -3.05 14.38
CA LYS A 176 -2.03 -1.98 15.38
C LYS A 176 -2.62 -0.69 14.81
N LEU A 177 -2.72 -0.60 13.48
CA LEU A 177 -3.30 0.54 12.76
C LEU A 177 -4.83 0.52 12.83
N SER A 178 -5.44 1.69 12.64
CA SER A 178 -6.89 1.82 12.41
C SER A 178 -7.32 1.28 11.04
N GLY A 179 -8.63 1.09 10.85
CA GLY A 179 -9.20 0.58 9.59
C GLY A 179 -8.68 1.32 8.35
N PRO A 180 -8.83 2.66 8.26
CA PRO A 180 -8.33 3.42 7.11
C PRO A 180 -6.79 3.34 6.94
N SER A 181 -6.04 3.45 8.04
CA SER A 181 -4.57 3.38 8.01
C SER A 181 -4.04 2.02 7.59
N LYS A 182 -4.77 0.93 7.82
CA LYS A 182 -4.38 -0.43 7.38
C LYS A 182 -4.26 -0.52 5.87
N LEU A 183 -5.21 0.04 5.13
CA LEU A 183 -5.18 0.03 3.67
C LEU A 183 -4.07 0.94 3.14
N LEU A 184 -3.95 2.14 3.72
CA LEU A 184 -2.90 3.09 3.35
C LEU A 184 -1.50 2.53 3.60
N TYR A 185 -1.31 1.74 4.65
CA TYR A 185 -0.05 1.06 4.93
C TYR A 185 0.32 0.03 3.86
N ILE A 186 -0.65 -0.82 3.48
CA ILE A 186 -0.46 -1.85 2.46
C ILE A 186 -0.08 -1.19 1.12
N VAL A 187 -0.85 -0.16 0.71
CA VAL A 187 -0.58 0.59 -0.52
C VAL A 187 0.78 1.28 -0.47
N SER A 188 1.12 1.96 0.64
CA SER A 188 2.39 2.66 0.76
C SER A 188 3.60 1.72 0.76
N ALA A 189 3.50 0.56 1.43
CA ALA A 189 4.55 -0.44 1.44
C ALA A 189 4.82 -1.02 0.05
N ALA A 190 3.77 -1.36 -0.70
CA ALA A 190 3.93 -1.83 -2.07
C ALA A 190 4.43 -0.74 -3.03
N ARG A 191 3.91 0.49 -2.89
CA ARG A 191 4.35 1.65 -3.67
C ARG A 191 5.84 1.93 -3.47
N ARG A 192 6.34 1.87 -2.23
CA ARG A 192 7.78 2.00 -1.94
C ARG A 192 8.59 1.04 -2.81
N ILE A 193 8.32 -0.26 -2.72
CA ILE A 193 9.04 -1.30 -3.47
C ILE A 193 8.94 -1.07 -4.98
N HIS A 194 7.75 -0.75 -5.49
CA HIS A 194 7.55 -0.48 -6.91
C HIS A 194 8.40 0.70 -7.39
N LEU A 195 8.45 1.80 -6.62
CA LEU A 195 9.26 2.95 -6.97
C LEU A 195 10.76 2.65 -6.89
N ARG A 196 11.22 1.79 -5.97
CA ARG A 196 12.61 1.30 -5.97
C ARG A 196 12.91 0.51 -7.24
N HIS A 197 12.02 -0.41 -7.60
CA HIS A 197 12.16 -1.19 -8.82
C HIS A 197 12.21 -0.33 -10.08
N LEU A 198 11.34 0.68 -10.18
CA LEU A 198 11.27 1.56 -11.33
C LEU A 198 12.53 2.44 -11.47
N VAL A 199 13.02 2.99 -10.35
CA VAL A 199 14.27 3.78 -10.36
C VAL A 199 15.45 2.91 -10.77
N ASP A 200 15.56 1.71 -10.21
CA ASP A 200 16.71 0.83 -10.44
C ASP A 200 16.70 0.19 -11.84
N SER A 201 15.52 -0.05 -12.42
CA SER A 201 15.41 -0.61 -13.77
C SER A 201 15.55 0.42 -14.88
N SER A 202 15.12 1.66 -14.64
CA SER A 202 15.19 2.73 -15.65
C SER A 202 16.50 3.51 -15.61
N HIS A 203 17.18 3.53 -14.45
CA HIS A 203 18.33 4.41 -14.18
C HIS A 203 18.08 5.90 -14.45
N TRP A 204 16.82 6.32 -14.60
CA TRP A 204 16.47 7.69 -14.99
C TRP A 204 16.10 8.56 -13.78
N GLN A 205 17.10 9.21 -13.21
CA GLN A 205 16.96 10.02 -11.99
C GLN A 205 16.28 11.39 -12.22
N GLU A 206 16.13 11.81 -13.47
CA GLU A 206 15.49 13.09 -13.84
C GLU A 206 13.98 12.96 -14.08
N SER A 207 13.40 11.78 -13.83
CA SER A 207 11.98 11.54 -14.06
C SER A 207 11.09 12.34 -13.10
N ASN A 208 10.37 13.32 -13.64
CA ASN A 208 9.37 14.09 -12.89
C ASN A 208 8.21 13.21 -12.40
N SER A 209 7.85 12.14 -13.13
CA SER A 209 6.80 11.23 -12.68
C SER A 209 7.22 10.45 -11.44
N ILE A 210 8.47 9.96 -11.40
CA ILE A 210 9.03 9.29 -10.22
C ILE A 210 9.09 10.26 -9.03
N ARG A 211 9.52 11.51 -9.25
CA ARG A 211 9.55 12.55 -8.21
C ARG A 211 8.16 12.84 -7.63
N ILE A 212 7.13 12.91 -8.48
CA ILE A 212 5.73 13.08 -8.06
C ILE A 212 5.25 11.85 -7.29
N GLU A 213 5.56 10.64 -7.73
CA GLU A 213 5.14 9.42 -7.03
C GLU A 213 5.79 9.30 -5.65
N TYR A 214 7.07 9.64 -5.48
CA TYR A 214 7.69 9.70 -4.16
C TYR A 214 7.07 10.81 -3.30
N TRP A 215 6.74 11.98 -3.87
CA TRP A 215 6.03 13.04 -3.14
C TRP A 215 4.70 12.52 -2.59
N ASN A 216 3.92 11.83 -3.42
CA ASN A 216 2.64 11.23 -3.03
C ASN A 216 2.84 10.17 -1.94
N LEU A 217 3.82 9.28 -2.09
CA LEU A 217 4.15 8.27 -1.09
C LEU A 217 4.51 8.90 0.26
N ILE A 218 5.35 9.94 0.28
CA ILE A 218 5.73 10.65 1.50
C ILE A 218 4.50 11.32 2.14
N ALA A 219 3.65 11.95 1.33
CA ALA A 219 2.42 12.57 1.82
C ALA A 219 1.44 11.54 2.40
N ASP A 220 1.31 10.38 1.76
CA ASP A 220 0.47 9.26 2.23
C ASP A 220 0.99 8.71 3.56
N LEU A 221 2.30 8.43 3.67
CA LEU A 221 2.92 7.96 4.91
C LEU A 221 2.83 8.99 6.04
N ALA A 222 3.01 10.28 5.74
CA ALA A 222 2.87 11.35 6.73
C ALA A 222 1.42 11.46 7.23
N ARG A 223 0.43 11.37 6.33
CA ARG A 223 -1.01 11.33 6.67
C ARG A 223 -1.36 10.10 7.49
N LEU A 224 -0.80 8.94 7.16
CA LEU A 224 -0.98 7.70 7.92
C LEU A 224 -0.52 7.90 9.37
N LEU A 225 0.72 8.34 9.55
CA LEU A 225 1.29 8.53 10.89
C LEU A 225 0.54 9.60 11.68
N GLU A 226 0.22 10.74 11.06
CA GLU A 226 -0.60 11.78 11.67
C GLU A 226 -1.95 11.24 12.14
N THR A 227 -2.67 10.49 11.30
CA THR A 227 -3.95 9.86 11.66
C THR A 227 -3.82 8.97 12.88
N GLU A 228 -2.74 8.19 12.95
CA GLU A 228 -2.49 7.29 14.06
C GLU A 228 -2.03 7.99 15.34
N VAL A 229 -1.31 9.12 15.23
CA VAL A 229 -1.02 10.02 16.35
C VAL A 229 -2.32 10.52 16.95
N TYR A 230 -3.21 11.11 16.13
CA TYR A 230 -4.49 11.64 16.61
C TYR A 230 -5.37 10.58 17.24
N ARG A 231 -5.45 9.39 16.61
CA ARG A 231 -6.23 8.27 17.15
C ARG A 231 -5.71 7.79 18.50
N LYS A 232 -4.39 7.63 18.66
CA LYS A 232 -3.79 7.21 19.94
C LYS A 232 -4.00 8.24 21.04
N ALA A 233 -4.08 9.52 20.67
CA ALA A 233 -4.38 10.62 21.58
C ALA A 233 -5.88 10.84 21.84
N ASP A 234 -6.76 10.04 21.21
CA ASP A 234 -8.22 10.14 21.34
C ASP A 234 -8.77 11.52 20.96
N ILE A 235 -8.22 12.10 19.88
CA ILE A 235 -8.62 13.42 19.40
C ILE A 235 -9.75 13.27 18.38
N ALA A 236 -10.98 13.64 18.78
CA ALA A 236 -12.17 13.56 17.92
C ALA A 236 -12.11 14.51 16.71
N THR A 237 -11.59 15.73 16.91
CA THR A 237 -11.49 16.77 15.86
C THR A 237 -10.04 17.23 15.72
N PRO A 238 -9.22 16.52 14.93
CA PRO A 238 -7.80 16.81 14.82
C PRO A 238 -7.57 18.15 14.13
N LYS A 239 -6.65 18.94 14.68
CA LYS A 239 -6.21 20.22 14.11
C LYS A 239 -4.72 20.13 13.77
N PRO A 240 -4.27 20.56 12.57
CA PRO A 240 -2.89 20.34 12.11
C PRO A 240 -1.80 20.83 13.08
N TRP A 241 -2.03 21.94 13.78
CA TRP A 241 -1.08 22.49 14.74
C TRP A 241 -0.89 21.64 16.01
N GLN A 242 -1.77 20.67 16.26
CA GLN A 242 -1.64 19.74 17.39
C GLN A 242 -0.61 18.64 17.13
N LEU A 243 -0.20 18.39 15.89
CA LEU A 243 0.72 17.29 15.57
C LEU A 243 2.01 17.35 16.39
N LYS A 244 2.60 18.54 16.57
CA LYS A 244 3.82 18.73 17.36
C LYS A 244 3.63 18.27 18.81
N SER A 245 2.59 18.77 19.48
CA SER A 245 2.34 18.44 20.89
C SER A 245 1.95 16.97 21.08
N LEU A 246 1.21 16.39 20.14
CA LEU A 246 0.78 15.01 20.20
C LEU A 246 1.89 14.01 19.87
N LEU A 247 2.82 14.36 18.98
CA LEU A 247 4.04 13.57 18.80
C LEU A 247 4.82 13.51 20.11
N LYS A 248 5.03 14.64 20.80
CA LYS A 248 5.67 14.65 22.13
C LYS A 248 4.95 13.71 23.09
N GLN A 249 3.63 13.82 23.22
CA GLN A 249 2.84 12.98 24.12
C GLN A 249 2.90 11.48 23.75
N GLY A 250 2.79 11.15 22.46
CA GLY A 250 2.85 9.76 21.98
C GLY A 250 4.19 9.07 22.25
N PHE A 251 5.22 9.87 22.52
CA PHE A 251 6.58 9.45 22.81
C PHE A 251 7.02 9.69 24.27
N ALA A 252 6.10 10.08 25.16
CA ALA A 252 6.40 10.34 26.58
C ALA A 252 6.52 9.06 27.45
N ALA A 253 5.97 7.93 26.99
CA ALA A 253 5.99 6.66 27.74
C ALA A 253 6.15 5.45 26.81
N THR A 254 7.26 5.41 26.06
CA THR A 254 7.50 4.34 25.07
C THR A 254 8.15 3.10 25.69
N GLN A 255 8.26 2.02 24.90
CA GLN A 255 9.07 0.84 25.28
C GLN A 255 10.55 1.17 25.53
N ARG A 256 11.00 2.36 25.13
CA ARG A 256 12.39 2.85 25.29
C ARG A 256 12.50 4.04 26.24
N GLY A 257 11.47 4.29 27.06
CA GLY A 257 11.42 5.42 27.98
C GLY A 257 10.75 6.66 27.39
N ASP A 258 10.86 7.76 28.11
CA ASP A 258 10.38 9.08 27.68
C ASP A 258 11.39 9.71 26.71
N ILE A 259 10.95 9.99 25.49
CA ILE A 259 11.77 10.66 24.47
C ILE A 259 11.16 12.00 24.04
N SER A 260 10.11 12.45 24.75
CA SER A 260 9.32 13.64 24.41
C SER A 260 10.12 14.93 24.52
N THR A 261 11.02 15.03 25.50
CA THR A 261 11.90 16.19 25.69
C THR A 261 12.92 16.33 24.57
N LEU A 262 13.49 15.22 24.09
CA LEU A 262 14.42 15.23 22.96
C LEU A 262 13.72 15.71 21.67
N ILE A 263 12.53 15.16 21.41
CA ILE A 263 11.70 15.58 20.26
C ILE A 263 11.43 17.08 20.31
N ASP A 264 11.03 17.60 21.47
CA ASP A 264 10.77 19.03 21.65
C ASP A 264 12.02 19.88 21.45
N GLY A 265 13.14 19.47 22.04
CA GLY A 265 14.42 20.16 21.90
C GLY A 265 14.83 20.29 20.44
N TYR A 266 14.75 19.21 19.66
CA TYR A 266 15.10 19.23 18.24
C TYR A 266 14.13 20.05 17.39
N MET A 267 12.82 19.94 17.65
CA MET A 267 11.80 20.73 16.95
C MET A 267 11.89 22.22 17.25
N ASN A 268 12.32 22.61 18.45
CA ASN A 268 12.51 24.02 18.82
C ASN A 268 13.85 24.58 18.31
N ALA A 269 14.91 23.78 18.32
CA ALA A 269 16.23 24.18 17.84
C ALA A 269 16.24 24.46 16.33
N ARG A 270 15.44 23.72 15.55
CA ARG A 270 15.39 23.78 14.09
C ARG A 270 14.01 24.26 13.67
N ASN A 271 13.71 25.55 13.86
CA ASN A 271 12.41 26.18 13.58
C ASN A 271 12.00 26.11 12.09
N VAL A 272 11.67 24.92 11.60
CA VAL A 272 11.28 24.65 10.20
C VAL A 272 9.82 25.03 10.00
N HIS A 273 9.57 26.06 9.21
CA HIS A 273 8.23 26.60 8.97
C HIS A 273 7.96 26.92 7.48
N ASN A 274 8.95 26.73 6.60
CA ASN A 274 8.81 26.96 5.16
C ASN A 274 9.83 26.13 4.36
N THR A 275 9.72 26.15 3.04
CA THR A 275 10.62 25.43 2.11
C THR A 275 12.10 25.77 2.32
N ALA A 276 12.42 27.04 2.57
CA ALA A 276 13.82 27.49 2.72
C ALA A 276 14.46 26.89 3.98
N THR A 277 13.78 27.01 5.12
CA THR A 277 14.21 26.42 6.39
C THR A 277 14.21 24.89 6.34
N PHE A 278 13.25 24.27 5.65
CA PHE A 278 13.26 22.82 5.45
C PHE A 278 14.52 22.38 4.72
N ASN A 279 14.82 22.99 3.57
CA ASN A 279 16.01 22.64 2.78
C ASN A 279 17.30 22.89 3.54
N MET A 280 17.35 23.92 4.38
CA MET A 280 18.50 24.24 5.23
C MET A 280 18.76 23.15 6.29
N TYR A 281 17.71 22.71 6.99
CA TYR A 281 17.87 21.80 8.13
C TYR A 281 17.76 20.31 7.77
N TYR A 282 17.19 19.97 6.62
CA TYR A 282 17.01 18.58 6.20
C TYR A 282 18.31 17.77 6.20
N PRO A 283 19.45 18.24 5.63
CA PRO A 283 20.69 17.48 5.63
C PRO A 283 21.18 17.13 7.04
N ALA A 284 21.06 18.07 7.98
CA ALA A 284 21.43 17.82 9.38
C ALA A 284 20.49 16.82 10.05
N ILE A 285 19.17 16.92 9.82
CA ILE A 285 18.19 15.94 10.35
C ILE A 285 18.49 14.54 9.81
N LYS A 286 18.76 14.40 8.51
CA LYS A 286 19.15 13.13 7.90
C LYS A 286 20.43 12.58 8.51
N ALA A 287 21.48 13.39 8.60
CA ALA A 287 22.76 12.99 9.17
C ALA A 287 22.60 12.45 10.60
N ASP A 288 21.79 13.10 11.43
CA ASP A 288 21.53 12.62 12.79
C ASP A 288 20.75 11.29 12.81
N ILE A 289 19.80 11.09 11.89
CA ILE A 289 19.08 9.81 11.77
C ILE A 289 20.03 8.69 11.34
N GLU A 290 21.03 8.98 10.50
CA GLU A 290 22.01 8.00 10.01
C GLU A 290 23.19 7.79 10.98
N ASN A 291 23.40 8.70 11.93
CA ASN A 291 24.55 8.70 12.82
C ASN A 291 24.52 7.51 13.80
N ALA A 292 25.37 6.51 13.55
CA ALA A 292 25.53 5.34 14.41
C ALA A 292 26.12 5.66 15.81
N GLY A 293 26.73 6.84 15.99
CA GLY A 293 27.21 7.32 17.28
C GLY A 293 26.11 7.87 18.18
N LEU A 294 24.93 8.20 17.63
CA LEU A 294 23.76 8.56 18.42
C LEU A 294 23.04 7.31 18.93
N THR A 295 22.46 7.42 20.12
CA THR A 295 21.59 6.39 20.64
C THR A 295 20.39 6.19 19.73
N LYS A 296 19.82 4.98 19.71
CA LYS A 296 18.62 4.72 18.92
C LYS A 296 17.43 5.61 19.31
N ILE A 297 17.38 6.07 20.56
CA ILE A 297 16.36 7.00 21.07
C ILE A 297 16.50 8.37 20.39
N GLU A 298 17.71 8.92 20.34
CA GLU A 298 17.99 10.19 19.65
C GLU A 298 17.66 10.10 18.16
N ARG A 299 18.07 9.00 17.50
CA ARG A 299 17.76 8.75 16.09
C ARG A 299 16.24 8.70 15.83
N ILE A 300 15.46 8.06 16.72
CA ILE A 300 13.99 8.05 16.65
C ILE A 300 13.42 9.45 16.87
N ALA A 301 13.96 10.24 17.79
CA ALA A 301 13.52 11.61 18.02
C ALA A 301 13.76 12.49 16.78
N HIS A 302 14.89 12.33 16.09
CA HIS A 302 15.14 12.98 14.80
C HIS A 302 14.21 12.48 13.69
N ALA A 303 13.88 11.18 13.65
CA ALA A 303 12.88 10.64 12.72
C ALA A 303 11.48 11.24 12.97
N ALA A 304 11.05 11.37 14.23
CA ALA A 304 9.80 12.03 14.60
C ALA A 304 9.80 13.53 14.25
N HIS A 305 10.95 14.20 14.41
CA HIS A 305 11.13 15.56 13.94
C HIS A 305 11.00 15.64 12.41
N LEU A 306 11.60 14.71 11.66
CA LEU A 306 11.47 14.63 10.20
C LEU A 306 10.01 14.47 9.78
N LEU A 307 9.24 13.61 10.44
CA LEU A 307 7.80 13.46 10.20
C LEU A 307 7.07 14.80 10.33
N TYR A 308 7.28 15.52 11.44
CA TYR A 308 6.61 16.80 11.68
C TYR A 308 6.92 17.82 10.59
N VAL A 309 8.21 18.03 10.28
CA VAL A 309 8.61 19.05 9.29
C VAL A 309 8.18 18.66 7.89
N THR A 310 8.25 17.36 7.55
CA THR A 310 7.82 16.85 6.24
C THR A 310 6.33 17.02 6.06
N ARG A 311 5.53 16.66 7.08
CA ARG A 311 4.07 16.76 7.03
C ARG A 311 3.61 18.17 6.68
N ASN A 312 4.22 19.18 7.31
CA ASN A 312 3.91 20.59 7.05
C ASN A 312 4.23 21.02 5.60
N GLN A 313 5.29 20.46 4.99
CA GLN A 313 5.66 20.81 3.62
C GLN A 313 4.80 20.09 2.57
N VAL A 314 4.51 18.81 2.77
CA VAL A 314 3.77 18.00 1.77
C VAL A 314 2.25 18.14 1.84
N GLN A 315 1.73 18.94 2.77
CA GLN A 315 0.28 19.09 3.00
C GLN A 315 -0.46 19.87 1.91
N HIS A 316 0.17 20.86 1.29
CA HIS A 316 -0.56 21.93 0.61
C HIS A 316 -0.51 21.83 -0.92
N HIS A 317 0.67 21.54 -1.47
CA HIS A 317 0.91 21.48 -2.92
C HIS A 317 2.27 20.82 -3.18
N VAL A 318 2.52 20.41 -4.42
CA VAL A 318 3.85 19.95 -4.85
C VAL A 318 4.78 21.17 -4.97
N ASP A 319 5.81 21.26 -4.11
CA ASP A 319 6.82 22.32 -4.19
C ASP A 319 8.12 21.79 -4.83
N ARG A 320 8.35 22.19 -6.10
CA ARG A 320 9.54 21.79 -6.88
C ARG A 320 10.85 22.33 -6.32
N ARG A 321 10.81 23.29 -5.38
CA ARG A 321 12.00 23.85 -4.74
C ARG A 321 12.46 22.98 -3.56
N LEU A 322 11.58 22.16 -3.00
CA LEU A 322 11.87 21.30 -1.86
C LEU A 322 12.87 20.20 -2.24
N ILE A 323 13.82 19.92 -1.35
CA ILE A 323 14.86 18.90 -1.59
C ILE A 323 14.25 17.52 -1.88
N LEU A 324 13.11 17.18 -1.26
CA LEU A 324 12.39 15.92 -1.49
C LEU A 324 11.84 15.78 -2.91
N TYR A 325 11.58 16.88 -3.61
CA TYR A 325 11.19 16.82 -5.02
C TYR A 325 12.42 16.79 -5.94
N LYS A 326 13.47 17.53 -5.58
CA LYS A 326 14.69 17.68 -6.39
C LYS A 326 15.56 16.44 -6.40
N ASN A 327 15.64 15.73 -5.28
CA ASN A 327 16.56 14.61 -5.10
C ASN A 327 15.79 13.35 -4.71
N ILE A 328 15.78 12.37 -5.62
CA ILE A 328 15.11 11.08 -5.42
C ILE A 328 15.71 10.32 -4.24
N GLU A 329 17.01 10.41 -3.97
CA GLU A 329 17.63 9.73 -2.82
C GLU A 329 17.16 10.30 -1.48
N GLU A 330 16.86 11.61 -1.42
CA GLU A 330 16.27 12.21 -0.23
C GLU A 330 14.79 11.84 -0.08
N ALA A 331 14.05 11.74 -1.18
CA ALA A 331 12.67 11.27 -1.17
C ALA A 331 12.59 9.80 -0.71
N LYS A 332 13.47 8.96 -1.24
CA LYS A 332 13.71 7.57 -0.85
C LYS A 332 13.98 7.46 0.64
N PHE A 333 14.99 8.16 1.13
CA PHE A 333 15.34 8.19 2.56
C PHE A 333 14.15 8.58 3.44
N THR A 334 13.46 9.67 3.10
CA THR A 334 12.30 10.13 3.87
C THR A 334 11.16 9.11 3.87
N SER A 335 10.85 8.49 2.71
CA SER A 335 9.82 7.44 2.66
C SER A 335 10.17 6.24 3.55
N ASP A 336 11.45 5.87 3.63
CA ASP A 336 11.94 4.77 4.46
C ASP A 336 11.88 5.11 5.95
N VAL A 337 12.23 6.33 6.33
CA VAL A 337 12.06 6.83 7.72
C VAL A 337 10.59 6.75 8.13
N LEU A 338 9.68 7.29 7.31
CA LEU A 338 8.26 7.33 7.66
C LEU A 338 7.64 5.93 7.71
N LEU A 339 7.96 5.05 6.76
CA LEU A 339 7.49 3.67 6.81
C LEU A 339 8.03 2.95 8.06
N SER A 340 9.29 3.20 8.44
CA SER A 340 9.88 2.65 9.66
C SER A 340 9.17 3.14 10.93
N LEU A 341 8.72 4.40 10.97
CA LEU A 341 7.95 4.94 12.09
C LEU A 341 6.57 4.31 12.28
N CYS A 342 6.05 3.58 11.28
CA CYS A 342 4.76 2.88 11.38
C CYS A 342 4.76 1.73 12.40
N ARG A 343 5.89 1.41 13.05
CA ARG A 343 5.98 0.50 14.19
C ARG A 343 5.32 1.09 15.45
N LEU A 344 4.00 1.31 15.41
CA LEU A 344 3.21 1.94 16.48
C LEU A 344 3.19 1.18 17.80
N SER A 345 3.59 -0.10 17.79
CA SER A 345 3.76 -0.90 19.01
C SER A 345 4.89 -0.40 19.90
N ALA A 346 5.86 0.33 19.33
CA ALA A 346 6.93 0.95 20.08
C ALA A 346 6.51 2.31 20.69
N TRP A 347 5.41 2.90 20.20
CA TRP A 347 4.90 4.16 20.72
C TRP A 347 4.06 3.90 21.97
N ALA A 348 3.97 4.87 22.87
CA ALA A 348 3.16 4.76 24.07
C ALA A 348 1.71 4.37 23.72
N LYS A 349 1.09 3.53 24.56
CA LYS A 349 -0.37 3.58 24.74
C LYS A 349 -0.60 4.55 25.90
N LYS A 350 -1.64 5.37 25.81
CA LYS A 350 -2.21 6.01 27.00
C LYS A 350 -2.46 4.91 28.04
N ALA A 351 -1.89 5.06 29.23
CA ALA A 351 -2.15 4.19 30.38
C ALA A 351 -3.63 4.29 30.77
#